data_AF-A0A2J6HIM7-F1
#
_entry.id   AF-A0A2J6HIM7-F1
#
_cell.length_a   1.000
_cell.length_b   1.000
_cell.length_c   1.000
_cell.angle_alpha   90.00
_cell.angle_beta   90.00
_cell.angle_gamma   90.00
#
_symmetry.space_group_name_H-M   'P 1'
#
loop_
_entity.id
_entity.type
_entity.pdbx_description
1 polymer ?
#
loop_
_entity_poly.entity_id
_entity_poly.type
_entity_poly.pdbx_seq_one_letter_code
_entity_poly.pdbx_strand_id
1 'polypeptide(L)'
;MHKRTAVLYDDRGLSLISFNDPPYATKKEMFSGVFFSCNINPENRFTVVKRDFLSKLSFSGRSGTGNSFLDKKVKAESNDEMILSTVFHSHKVQNALLDLFKIDQRIVCGLNELNLDFVKAVEFKSSMGFYVLQDWLFDFEKLNLIFAKAKIIKEEMDARFPG
;
A
#
# COMPACT_ATOMS: atom_id res chain seq x y z
N MET A 1 -2.04 27.28 -7.45
CA MET A 1 -1.23 26.10 -7.83
C MET A 1 -2.19 24.91 -7.89
N HIS A 2 -2.19 24.15 -8.98
CA HIS A 2 -3.28 23.18 -9.26
C HIS A 2 -2.97 21.79 -8.67
N LYS A 3 -3.97 21.20 -8.00
CA LYS A 3 -4.04 19.76 -7.66
C LYS A 3 -3.78 18.95 -8.92
N ARG A 4 -2.78 18.06 -8.91
CA ARG A 4 -2.48 17.16 -10.03
C ARG A 4 -2.83 15.73 -9.65
N THR A 5 -3.67 15.12 -10.46
CA THR A 5 -4.10 13.74 -10.29
C THR A 5 -3.93 13.00 -11.61
N ALA A 6 -3.31 11.83 -11.57
CA ALA A 6 -3.30 10.86 -12.66
C ALA A 6 -3.88 9.53 -12.14
N VAL A 7 -4.89 9.01 -12.85
CA VAL A 7 -5.48 7.70 -12.55
C VAL A 7 -5.46 6.89 -13.83
N LEU A 8 -4.84 5.71 -13.78
CA LEU A 8 -4.91 4.72 -14.82
C LEU A 8 -5.53 3.45 -14.25
N TYR A 9 -6.64 3.03 -14.86
CA TYR A 9 -7.34 1.82 -14.51
C TYR A 9 -6.77 0.65 -15.30
N ASP A 10 -6.70 -0.48 -14.63
CA ASP A 10 -6.17 -1.73 -15.17
C ASP A 10 -7.27 -2.80 -15.11
N ASP A 11 -7.33 -3.66 -16.12
CA ASP A 11 -8.38 -4.68 -16.29
C ASP A 11 -8.38 -5.73 -15.17
N ARG A 12 -7.28 -5.80 -14.40
CA ARG A 12 -7.12 -6.67 -13.21
C ARG A 12 -7.78 -6.11 -11.94
N GLY A 13 -8.52 -5.00 -12.02
CA GLY A 13 -9.12 -4.34 -10.86
C GLY A 13 -8.10 -3.62 -9.98
N LEU A 14 -6.98 -3.22 -10.57
CA LEU A 14 -5.92 -2.42 -9.96
C LEU A 14 -5.98 -1.00 -10.55
N SER A 15 -5.43 -0.02 -9.85
CA SER A 15 -5.34 1.36 -10.34
C SER A 15 -4.00 1.97 -10.01
N LEU A 16 -3.30 2.52 -11.01
CA LEU A 16 -2.18 3.43 -10.77
C LEU A 16 -2.77 4.79 -10.41
N ILE A 17 -2.51 5.24 -9.20
CA ILE A 17 -2.96 6.54 -8.69
C ILE A 17 -1.71 7.35 -8.35
N SER A 18 -1.60 8.53 -8.96
CA SER A 18 -0.59 9.52 -8.60
C SER A 18 -1.26 10.84 -8.25
N PHE A 19 -0.79 11.44 -7.17
CA PHE A 19 -1.40 12.59 -6.55
C PHE A 19 -0.33 13.59 -6.10
N ASN A 20 -0.59 14.88 -6.30
CA ASN A 20 0.23 15.98 -5.79
C ASN A 20 -0.64 17.20 -5.48
N ASP A 21 -0.66 17.62 -4.22
CA ASP A 21 -1.28 18.87 -3.77
C ASP A 21 -0.26 19.79 -3.06
N PRO A 22 0.29 20.79 -3.77
CA PRO A 22 1.49 21.49 -3.33
C PRO A 22 1.37 22.64 -2.29
N PRO A 23 0.22 23.23 -1.88
CA PRO A 23 0.28 24.41 -1.01
C PRO A 23 0.57 24.10 0.47
N TYR A 24 0.49 22.85 0.93
CA TYR A 24 0.69 22.48 2.36
C TYR A 24 1.50 21.20 2.60
N ALA A 25 2.17 20.68 1.56
CA ALA A 25 2.72 19.32 1.45
C ALA A 25 3.25 18.70 2.76
N THR A 26 2.34 18.11 3.56
CA THR A 26 2.71 17.11 4.55
C THR A 26 3.27 15.88 3.82
N LYS A 27 3.94 14.95 4.52
CA LYS A 27 4.61 13.79 3.90
C LYS A 27 3.70 12.91 3.01
N LYS A 28 2.37 13.00 3.16
CA LYS A 28 1.38 12.18 2.46
C LYS A 28 0.66 12.88 1.29
N GLU A 29 0.95 14.15 1.03
CA GLU A 29 0.25 14.96 0.00
C GLU A 29 0.84 14.84 -1.41
N MET A 30 1.94 14.10 -1.55
CA MET A 30 2.47 13.64 -2.82
C MET A 30 2.73 12.14 -2.76
N PHE A 31 2.06 11.37 -3.60
CA PHE A 31 2.25 9.93 -3.68
C PHE A 31 2.02 9.41 -5.10
N SER A 32 2.59 8.24 -5.38
CA SER A 32 2.38 7.50 -6.62
C SER A 32 2.45 6.01 -6.34
N GLY A 33 1.47 5.24 -6.80
CA GLY A 33 1.40 3.81 -6.49
C GLY A 33 0.26 3.06 -7.12
N VAL A 34 0.25 1.75 -6.88
CA VAL A 34 -0.80 0.84 -7.33
C VAL A 34 -1.74 0.52 -6.17
N PHE A 35 -3.04 0.61 -6.43
CA PHE A 35 -4.10 0.49 -5.43
C PHE A 35 -5.21 -0.45 -5.88
N PHE A 36 -5.93 -1.03 -4.93
CA PHE A 36 -7.18 -1.76 -5.15
C PHE A 36 -8.12 -1.65 -3.95
N SER A 37 -9.42 -1.81 -4.20
CA SER A 37 -10.43 -1.93 -3.15
C SER A 37 -10.41 -3.31 -2.50
N CYS A 38 -10.73 -3.37 -1.21
CA CYS A 38 -10.86 -4.61 -0.45
C CYS A 38 -12.04 -4.54 0.53
N ASN A 39 -12.57 -5.69 0.92
CA ASN A 39 -13.71 -5.79 1.85
C ASN A 39 -13.23 -5.84 3.31
N ILE A 40 -12.50 -4.81 3.72
CA ILE A 40 -12.04 -4.62 5.09
C ILE A 40 -12.78 -3.40 5.67
N ASN A 41 -12.97 -3.34 6.99
CA ASN A 41 -13.54 -2.16 7.66
C ASN A 41 -12.71 -0.89 7.32
N PRO A 42 -13.34 0.21 6.83
CA PRO A 42 -12.67 1.49 6.54
C PRO A 42 -11.90 2.10 7.72
N GLU A 43 -12.28 1.75 8.95
CA GLU A 43 -11.58 2.20 10.16
C GLU A 43 -10.24 1.47 10.37
N ASN A 44 -10.06 0.28 9.80
CA ASN A 44 -8.82 -0.47 9.93
C ASN A 44 -7.72 0.20 9.09
N ARG A 45 -6.59 0.48 9.73
CA ARG A 45 -5.45 1.16 9.14
C ARG A 45 -4.18 0.43 9.51
N PHE A 46 -3.33 0.22 8.53
CA PHE A 46 -1.98 -0.20 8.81
C PHE A 46 -1.01 0.34 7.77
N THR A 47 0.25 0.46 8.19
CA THR A 47 1.38 0.74 7.32
C THR A 47 2.47 -0.30 7.53
N VAL A 48 3.00 -0.85 6.45
CA VAL A 48 4.16 -1.75 6.43
C VAL A 48 5.23 -1.18 5.51
N VAL A 49 6.45 -1.07 6.02
CA VAL A 49 7.61 -0.59 5.27
C VAL A 49 8.81 -1.51 5.46
N LYS A 50 9.75 -1.48 4.51
CA LYS A 50 11.04 -2.13 4.69
C LYS A 50 11.76 -1.50 5.90
N ARG A 51 12.32 -2.34 6.78
CA ARG A 51 12.94 -1.91 8.04
C ARG A 51 14.04 -0.85 7.85
N ASP A 52 14.82 -0.94 6.78
CA ASP A 52 15.95 -0.03 6.54
C ASP A 52 15.52 1.34 5.95
N PHE A 53 14.26 1.49 5.55
CA PHE A 53 13.72 2.73 4.96
C PHE A 53 13.26 3.77 6.00
N LEU A 54 13.38 3.44 7.29
CA LEU A 54 12.72 4.15 8.41
C LEU A 54 13.32 5.49 8.82
N SER A 55 14.44 5.95 8.25
CA SER A 55 15.03 7.24 8.67
C SER A 55 14.12 8.45 8.36
N LYS A 56 13.03 8.27 7.59
CA LYS A 56 12.16 9.37 7.13
C LYS A 56 10.68 9.28 7.53
N LEU A 57 10.18 8.16 8.08
CA LEU A 57 8.77 8.01 8.48
C LEU A 57 8.63 7.98 10.00
N SER A 58 7.79 8.86 10.53
CA SER A 58 7.49 8.94 11.97
C SER A 58 6.52 7.82 12.35
N PHE A 59 7.07 6.65 12.66
CA PHE A 59 6.33 5.51 13.20
C PHE A 59 6.36 5.55 14.73
N SER A 60 5.22 5.86 15.35
CA SER A 60 5.04 5.91 16.80
C SER A 60 4.82 4.53 17.42
N GLY A 61 4.27 3.59 16.66
CA GLY A 61 3.97 2.23 17.10
C GLY A 61 4.87 1.14 16.50
N ARG A 62 4.80 -0.06 17.09
CA ARG A 62 5.27 -1.32 16.49
C ARG A 62 4.18 -2.35 16.67
N SER A 63 3.69 -2.89 15.56
CA SER A 63 2.80 -4.04 15.53
C SER A 63 3.50 -5.20 14.82
N GLY A 64 3.21 -6.43 15.26
CA GLY A 64 3.68 -7.64 14.59
C GLY A 64 2.80 -7.99 13.40
N THR A 65 3.40 -8.50 12.32
CA THR A 65 2.65 -9.09 11.20
C THR A 65 2.14 -10.50 11.53
N GLY A 66 2.35 -11.00 12.76
CA GLY A 66 2.08 -12.38 13.16
C GLY A 66 3.08 -13.40 12.60
N ASN A 67 4.13 -12.95 11.91
CA ASN A 67 5.16 -13.80 11.32
C ASN A 67 6.57 -13.29 11.66
N SER A 68 7.28 -14.04 12.49
CA SER A 68 8.61 -13.65 12.99
C SER A 68 9.68 -13.51 11.89
N PHE A 69 9.52 -14.18 10.74
CA PHE A 69 10.45 -14.03 9.61
C PHE A 69 10.19 -12.71 8.86
N LEU A 70 8.93 -12.38 8.59
CA LEU A 70 8.57 -11.12 7.96
C LEU A 70 8.93 -9.94 8.88
N ASP A 71 8.60 -10.06 10.17
CA ASP A 71 8.85 -9.03 11.17
C ASP A 71 10.32 -8.63 11.27
N LYS A 72 11.28 -9.52 10.96
CA LYS A 72 12.72 -9.19 10.91
C LYS A 72 13.09 -8.25 9.77
N LYS A 73 12.30 -8.23 8.69
CA LYS A 73 12.59 -7.50 7.44
C LYS A 73 11.78 -6.22 7.29
N VAL A 74 10.66 -6.12 8.00
CA VAL A 74 9.72 -5.01 7.90
C VAL A 74 9.55 -4.31 9.24
N LYS A 75 8.92 -3.14 9.20
CA LYS A 75 8.25 -2.54 10.35
C LYS A 75 6.80 -2.32 9.97
N ALA A 76 5.90 -2.68 10.87
CA ALA A 76 4.47 -2.46 10.74
C ALA A 76 3.94 -1.62 11.91
N GLU A 77 2.92 -0.83 11.62
CA GLU A 77 2.08 -0.11 12.58
C GLU A 77 0.64 -0.31 12.14
N SER A 78 -0.23 -0.61 13.09
CA SER A 78 -1.65 -0.83 12.85
C SER A 78 -2.45 -0.36 14.04
N ASN A 79 -3.69 0.07 13.79
CA ASN A 79 -4.67 0.27 14.87
C ASN A 79 -5.35 -1.05 15.29
N ASP A 80 -5.17 -2.13 14.53
CA ASP A 80 -5.65 -3.48 14.84
C ASP A 80 -4.59 -4.52 14.43
N GLU A 81 -4.03 -5.26 15.38
CA GLU A 81 -3.01 -6.27 15.07
C GLU A 81 -3.58 -7.54 14.43
N MET A 82 -4.88 -7.82 14.65
CA MET A 82 -5.55 -8.96 14.02
C MET A 82 -5.65 -8.75 12.50
N ILE A 83 -5.88 -7.53 12.02
CA ILE A 83 -5.92 -7.31 10.57
C ILE A 83 -4.56 -7.54 9.91
N LEU A 84 -3.47 -7.09 10.55
CA LEU A 84 -2.10 -7.33 10.04
C LEU A 84 -1.81 -8.83 9.97
N SER A 85 -2.05 -9.56 11.06
CA SER A 85 -1.81 -11.00 11.10
C SER A 85 -2.65 -11.77 10.09
N THR A 86 -3.90 -11.33 9.84
CA THR A 86 -4.79 -11.97 8.87
C THR A 86 -4.33 -11.72 7.43
N VAL A 87 -3.99 -10.47 7.09
CA VAL A 87 -3.51 -10.09 5.75
C VAL A 87 -2.17 -10.77 5.43
N PHE A 88 -1.22 -10.76 6.38
CA PHE A 88 0.12 -11.27 6.18
C PHE A 88 0.29 -12.75 6.59
N HIS A 89 -0.79 -13.48 6.84
CA HIS A 89 -0.72 -14.90 7.14
C HIS A 89 -0.18 -15.74 5.97
N SER A 90 -0.54 -15.38 4.73
CA SER A 90 -0.18 -16.14 3.54
C SER A 90 1.30 -15.94 3.16
N HIS A 91 2.03 -17.05 2.99
CA HIS A 91 3.40 -17.00 2.45
C HIS A 91 3.48 -16.34 1.07
N LYS A 92 2.42 -16.45 0.24
CA LYS A 92 2.37 -15.77 -1.05
C LYS A 92 2.33 -14.25 -0.88
N VAL A 93 1.50 -13.75 0.03
CA VAL A 93 1.43 -12.31 0.37
C VAL A 93 2.76 -11.82 0.94
N GLN A 94 3.34 -12.58 1.88
CA GLN A 94 4.65 -12.24 2.46
C GLN A 94 5.75 -12.14 1.38
N ASN A 95 5.82 -13.12 0.47
CA ASN A 95 6.81 -13.12 -0.61
C ASN A 95 6.56 -12.00 -1.62
N ALA A 96 5.29 -11.75 -1.99
CA ALA A 96 4.93 -10.66 -2.88
C ALA A 96 5.31 -9.28 -2.28
N LEU A 97 5.06 -9.08 -0.99
CA LEU A 97 5.47 -7.88 -0.27
C LEU A 97 7.00 -7.71 -0.25
N LEU A 98 7.74 -8.78 0.05
CA LEU A 98 9.21 -8.71 0.06
C LEU A 98 9.77 -8.45 -1.34
N ASP A 99 9.15 -8.98 -2.39
CA ASP A 99 9.53 -8.69 -3.78
C ASP A 99 9.23 -7.24 -4.17
N LEU A 100 8.11 -6.66 -3.70
CA LEU A 100 7.84 -5.22 -3.85
C LEU A 100 8.98 -4.38 -3.27
N PHE A 101 9.43 -4.70 -2.05
CA PHE A 101 10.56 -4.00 -1.44
C PHE A 101 11.92 -4.23 -2.11
N LYS A 102 12.06 -5.26 -2.96
CA LYS A 102 13.26 -5.42 -3.81
C LYS A 102 13.18 -4.55 -5.07
N ILE A 103 11.99 -4.37 -5.64
CA ILE A 103 11.77 -3.51 -6.82
C ILE A 103 12.09 -2.05 -6.46
N ASP A 104 11.52 -1.57 -5.35
CA ASP A 104 11.83 -0.26 -4.80
C ASP A 104 11.69 -0.28 -3.27
N GLN A 105 12.80 -0.01 -2.58
CA GLN A 105 12.86 -0.05 -1.11
C GLN A 105 12.01 1.06 -0.46
N ARG A 106 11.61 2.06 -1.23
CA ARG A 106 10.81 3.22 -0.80
C ARG A 106 9.32 2.92 -0.79
N ILE A 107 8.91 1.76 -1.31
CA ILE A 107 7.50 1.36 -1.33
C ILE A 107 6.99 1.26 0.11
N VAL A 108 5.83 1.85 0.31
CA VAL A 108 4.98 1.75 1.48
C VAL A 108 3.80 0.87 1.10
N CYS A 109 3.54 -0.14 1.93
CA CYS A 109 2.35 -0.97 1.85
C CYS A 109 1.35 -0.45 2.89
N GLY A 110 0.25 0.15 2.46
CA GLY A 110 -0.72 0.77 3.37
C GLY A 110 -2.15 0.33 3.13
N LEU A 111 -2.93 0.22 4.21
CA LEU A 111 -4.38 0.05 4.20
C LEU A 111 -5.02 1.33 4.76
N ASN A 112 -5.90 1.97 3.99
CA ASN A 112 -6.64 3.18 4.40
C ASN A 112 -5.74 4.32 4.93
N GLU A 113 -4.50 4.39 4.43
CA GLU A 113 -3.48 5.35 4.87
C GLU A 113 -3.51 6.69 4.13
N LEU A 114 -4.07 6.68 2.91
CA LEU A 114 -4.16 7.82 2.00
C LEU A 114 -5.64 8.13 1.74
N ASN A 115 -5.98 9.41 1.62
CA ASN A 115 -7.30 9.80 1.13
C ASN A 115 -7.34 9.57 -0.38
N LEU A 116 -8.18 8.64 -0.83
CA LEU A 116 -8.41 8.31 -2.24
C LEU A 116 -9.84 8.61 -2.70
N ASP A 117 -10.59 9.43 -1.95
CA ASP A 117 -12.01 9.73 -2.22
C ASP A 117 -12.22 10.41 -3.58
N PHE A 118 -11.16 10.96 -4.17
CA PHE A 118 -11.18 11.53 -5.51
C PHE A 118 -11.11 10.48 -6.64
N VAL A 119 -10.96 9.19 -6.34
CA VAL A 119 -10.88 8.09 -7.31
C VAL A 119 -12.10 7.18 -7.20
N LYS A 120 -13.00 7.29 -8.19
CA LYS A 120 -14.27 6.55 -8.23
C LYS A 120 -14.17 5.04 -7.97
N ALA A 121 -13.10 4.39 -8.44
CA ALA A 121 -12.94 2.94 -8.28
C ALA A 121 -12.78 2.50 -6.81
N VAL A 122 -12.24 3.37 -5.96
CA VAL A 122 -11.97 3.11 -4.54
C VAL A 122 -12.75 4.04 -3.60
N GLU A 123 -13.61 4.89 -4.15
CA GLU A 123 -14.40 5.86 -3.41
C GLU A 123 -15.30 5.15 -2.37
N PHE A 124 -15.24 5.61 -1.11
CA PHE A 124 -15.96 5.04 0.04
C PHE A 124 -15.69 3.55 0.31
N LYS A 125 -14.61 2.99 -0.24
CA LYS A 125 -14.19 1.62 -0.01
C LYS A 125 -12.85 1.60 0.70
N SER A 126 -12.63 0.57 1.51
CA SER A 126 -11.29 0.29 2.00
C SER A 126 -10.35 0.04 0.83
N SER A 127 -9.17 0.61 0.90
CA SER A 127 -8.17 0.53 -0.17
C SER A 127 -6.82 0.11 0.39
N MET A 128 -6.21 -0.84 -0.30
CA MET A 128 -4.82 -1.21 -0.08
C MET A 128 -3.97 -0.63 -1.19
N GLY A 129 -2.79 -0.14 -0.84
CA GLY A 129 -1.87 0.52 -1.76
C GLY A 129 -0.43 0.10 -1.58
N PHE A 130 0.30 0.09 -2.70
CA PHE A 130 1.76 -0.03 -2.76
C PHE A 130 2.29 1.22 -3.46
N TYR A 131 2.81 2.15 -2.68
CA TYR A 131 3.08 3.51 -3.15
C TYR A 131 4.40 4.05 -2.63
N VAL A 132 4.97 5.00 -3.35
CA VAL A 132 6.05 5.86 -2.86
C VAL A 132 5.48 7.20 -2.46
N LEU A 133 6.13 7.84 -1.48
CA LEU A 133 5.81 9.19 -1.03
C LEU A 133 6.82 10.18 -1.60
N GLN A 134 6.37 11.41 -1.88
CA GLN A 134 7.18 12.51 -2.37
C GLN A 134 7.94 12.23 -3.68
N ASP A 135 7.50 11.22 -4.44
CA ASP A 135 8.07 10.86 -5.73
C ASP A 135 6.99 10.23 -6.63
N TRP A 136 7.31 10.09 -7.91
CA TRP A 136 6.45 9.47 -8.92
C TRP A 136 7.05 8.15 -9.40
N LEU A 137 6.21 7.12 -9.54
CA LEU A 137 6.58 5.88 -10.20
C LEU A 137 6.29 6.01 -11.70
N PHE A 138 7.33 6.27 -12.50
CA PHE A 138 7.23 6.41 -13.96
C PHE A 138 7.93 5.30 -14.75
N ASP A 139 8.72 4.47 -14.09
CA ASP A 139 9.41 3.36 -14.72
C ASP A 139 8.41 2.25 -15.06
N PHE A 140 8.16 2.06 -16.36
CA PHE A 140 7.17 1.11 -16.87
C PHE A 140 7.46 -0.34 -16.48
N GLU A 141 8.73 -0.75 -16.49
CA GLU A 141 9.12 -2.11 -16.11
C GLU A 141 8.86 -2.34 -14.62
N LYS A 142 9.25 -1.39 -13.77
CA LYS A 142 8.95 -1.46 -12.33
C LYS A 142 7.47 -1.45 -12.07
N LEU A 143 6.70 -0.59 -12.76
CA LEU A 143 5.25 -0.54 -12.62
C LEU A 143 4.63 -1.90 -12.95
N ASN A 144 4.99 -2.53 -14.07
CA ASN A 144 4.47 -3.85 -14.43
C ASN A 144 4.76 -4.91 -13.37
N LEU A 145 5.96 -4.90 -12.78
CA LEU A 145 6.31 -5.80 -11.68
C LEU A 145 5.49 -5.49 -10.43
N ILE A 146 5.28 -4.22 -10.08
CA ILE A 146 4.43 -3.81 -8.94
C ILE A 146 2.99 -4.26 -9.17
N PHE A 147 2.42 -4.04 -10.35
CA PHE A 147 1.08 -4.53 -10.70
C PHE A 147 0.96 -6.05 -10.56
N ALA A 148 1.96 -6.80 -11.03
CA ALA A 148 1.96 -8.26 -10.90
C ALA A 148 1.98 -8.72 -9.43
N LYS A 149 2.77 -8.08 -8.57
CA LYS A 149 2.81 -8.41 -7.13
C LYS A 149 1.56 -7.94 -6.40
N ALA A 150 1.02 -6.77 -6.75
CA ALA A 150 -0.22 -6.25 -6.20
C ALA A 150 -1.41 -7.17 -6.53
N LYS A 151 -1.46 -7.74 -7.75
CA LYS A 151 -2.47 -8.72 -8.14
C LYS A 151 -2.49 -9.94 -7.22
N ILE A 152 -1.31 -10.53 -6.93
CA ILE A 152 -1.21 -11.69 -6.03
C ILE A 152 -1.77 -11.36 -4.65
N ILE A 153 -1.43 -10.18 -4.12
CA ILE A 153 -1.90 -9.76 -2.80
C ILE A 153 -3.42 -9.53 -2.82
N LYS A 154 -3.94 -8.87 -3.87
CA LYS A 154 -5.38 -8.68 -4.06
C LYS A 154 -6.14 -10.00 -4.09
N GLU A 155 -5.70 -10.96 -4.89
CA GLU A 155 -6.36 -12.28 -5.00
C GLU A 155 -6.40 -13.02 -3.65
N GLU A 156 -5.30 -12.99 -2.89
CA GLU A 156 -5.24 -13.61 -1.57
C GLU A 156 -6.09 -12.87 -0.53
N MET A 157 -6.25 -11.55 -0.67
CA MET A 157 -7.14 -10.76 0.17
C MET A 157 -8.61 -11.01 -0.15
N ASP A 158 -8.98 -11.03 -1.43
CA ASP A 158 -10.36 -11.30 -1.87
C ASP A 158 -10.83 -12.69 -1.39
N ALA A 159 -9.92 -13.68 -1.39
CA ALA A 159 -10.21 -15.01 -0.86
C ALA A 159 -10.40 -15.05 0.67
N ARG A 160 -9.78 -14.12 1.41
CA ARG A 160 -9.84 -14.06 2.88
C ARG A 160 -10.95 -13.15 3.40
N PHE A 161 -11.28 -12.11 2.64
CA PHE A 161 -12.30 -11.11 2.96
C PHE A 161 -13.35 -11.11 1.84
N PRO A 162 -14.17 -12.17 1.74
CA PRO A 162 -15.27 -12.19 0.79
C PRO A 162 -16.25 -11.06 1.13
N GLY A 163 -16.77 -10.42 0.08
CA GLY A 163 -17.74 -9.31 0.19
C GLY A 163 -19.16 -9.80 0.38
#